data_AF-A0A962UYE3-F1
#
_entry.id   AF-A0A962UYE3-F1
#
_cell.length_a   1.000
_cell.length_b   1.000
_cell.length_c   1.000
_cell.angle_alpha   90.00
_cell.angle_beta   90.00
_cell.angle_gamma   90.00
#
_symmetry.space_group_name_H-M   'P 1'
#
loop_
_entity.id
_entity.type
_entity.pdbx_description
1 polymer ?
#
loop_
_entity_poly.entity_id
_entity_poly.type
_entity_poly.pdbx_seq_one_letter_code
_entity_poly.pdbx_strand_id
1 'polypeptide(L)'
;PPGKPNQCLADFVAPPGMADYIGAFAVTAGIGIDEKVAEFERDHDDYNAIMLKALADRLAEALAERMHERVRKEFWAYMPDENFTNEDLINERYQGIRPAPGYPACPDHTEKTTLWRLLDANNTAGITLTESLAMVPTAAVSGWYFAHPEARYFGIGKINRDQLENYAQRKGFSVADAERWLGPSLGYDPDKKS
;
A
#
# COMPACT_ATOMS: atom_id res chain seq x y z
N PRO A 1 9.99 -13.22 -18.90
CA PRO A 1 10.42 -14.41 -19.67
C PRO A 1 9.47 -14.65 -20.86
N PRO A 2 9.96 -15.26 -21.96
CA PRO A 2 9.10 -15.63 -23.07
C PRO A 2 7.89 -16.43 -22.57
N GLY A 3 6.68 -16.03 -22.98
CA GLY A 3 5.43 -16.72 -22.62
C GLY A 3 4.76 -16.29 -21.31
N LYS A 4 5.26 -15.30 -20.57
CA LYS A 4 4.51 -14.66 -19.47
C LYS A 4 3.93 -13.31 -19.91
N PRO A 5 2.67 -12.98 -19.55
CA PRO A 5 2.09 -11.68 -19.87
C PRO A 5 2.80 -10.56 -19.10
N ASN A 6 2.79 -9.35 -19.66
CA ASN A 6 3.06 -8.14 -18.89
C ASN A 6 1.88 -7.92 -17.94
N GLN A 7 2.15 -7.68 -16.67
CA GLN A 7 1.12 -7.67 -15.63
C GLN A 7 0.78 -6.24 -15.22
N CYS A 8 -0.49 -5.97 -15.01
CA CYS A 8 -1.01 -4.78 -14.35
C CYS A 8 -1.99 -5.19 -13.23
N LEU A 9 -2.01 -4.47 -12.10
CA LEU A 9 -2.95 -4.79 -11.01
C LEU A 9 -4.40 -4.64 -11.48
N ALA A 10 -4.66 -3.73 -12.42
CA ALA A 10 -5.98 -3.54 -13.01
C ALA A 10 -6.49 -4.76 -13.79
N ASP A 11 -5.61 -5.68 -14.20
CA ASP A 11 -5.99 -6.92 -14.91
C ASP A 11 -6.77 -7.87 -13.99
N PHE A 12 -6.70 -7.69 -12.67
CA PHE A 12 -7.40 -8.47 -11.68
C PHE A 12 -8.77 -7.88 -11.29
N VAL A 13 -9.26 -6.91 -12.04
CA VAL A 13 -10.59 -6.33 -11.89
C VAL A 13 -11.32 -6.44 -13.22
N ALA A 14 -12.59 -6.83 -13.18
CA ALA A 14 -13.40 -7.02 -14.38
C ALA A 14 -13.45 -5.74 -15.23
N PRO A 15 -13.44 -5.87 -16.57
CA PRO A 15 -13.55 -4.71 -17.45
C PRO A 15 -14.92 -4.03 -17.31
N PRO A 16 -15.03 -2.76 -17.77
CA PRO A 16 -16.28 -2.03 -17.73
C PRO A 16 -17.46 -2.80 -18.35
N GLY A 17 -18.60 -2.81 -17.66
CA GLY A 17 -19.80 -3.55 -18.08
C GLY A 17 -20.04 -4.86 -17.30
N MET A 18 -19.09 -5.28 -16.46
CA MET A 18 -19.26 -6.37 -15.50
C MET A 18 -19.17 -5.83 -14.07
N ALA A 19 -19.99 -6.37 -13.16
CA ALA A 19 -19.91 -6.01 -11.75
C ALA A 19 -18.66 -6.62 -11.12
N ASP A 20 -17.84 -5.78 -10.51
CA ASP A 20 -16.68 -6.17 -9.71
C ASP A 20 -16.40 -5.07 -8.66
N TYR A 21 -15.51 -5.35 -7.73
CA TYR A 21 -15.27 -4.54 -6.56
C TYR A 21 -13.77 -4.39 -6.28
N ILE A 22 -13.44 -3.32 -5.58
CA ILE A 22 -12.10 -3.09 -5.02
C ILE A 22 -12.29 -2.62 -3.58
N GLY A 23 -11.43 -3.09 -2.68
CA GLY A 23 -11.38 -2.62 -1.31
C GLY A 23 -10.20 -1.69 -1.07
N ALA A 24 -10.24 -0.95 0.03
CA ALA A 24 -9.16 -0.08 0.48
C ALA A 24 -9.11 -0.09 2.02
N PHE A 25 -7.93 0.12 2.59
CA PHE A 25 -7.74 0.23 4.04
C PHE A 25 -6.64 1.23 4.40
N ALA A 26 -6.74 1.75 5.62
CA ALA A 26 -5.69 2.47 6.32
C ALA A 26 -5.81 2.14 7.81
N VAL A 27 -4.72 1.67 8.43
CA VAL A 27 -4.68 1.24 9.83
C VAL A 27 -3.46 1.81 10.52
N THR A 28 -3.54 2.05 11.83
CA THR A 28 -2.41 2.49 12.65
C THR A 28 -2.52 1.95 14.06
N ALA A 29 -1.37 1.75 14.70
CA ALA A 29 -1.26 1.51 16.14
C ALA A 29 -0.37 2.57 16.83
N GLY A 30 -0.08 3.67 16.13
CA GLY A 30 0.88 4.69 16.58
C GLY A 30 0.28 5.98 17.14
N ILE A 31 -1.03 6.06 17.34
CA ILE A 31 -1.66 7.30 17.83
C ILE A 31 -1.17 7.58 19.26
N GLY A 32 -0.59 8.77 19.47
CA GLY A 32 -0.13 9.23 20.79
C GLY A 32 1.21 8.66 21.25
N ILE A 33 1.90 7.83 20.45
CA ILE A 33 3.17 7.22 20.90
C ILE A 33 4.30 8.24 21.00
N ASP A 34 4.27 9.32 20.22
CA ASP A 34 5.34 10.31 20.15
C ASP A 34 5.58 11.00 21.50
N GLU A 35 4.51 11.29 22.26
CA GLU A 35 4.62 11.86 23.61
C GLU A 35 5.35 10.89 24.56
N LYS A 36 5.03 9.60 24.47
CA LYS A 36 5.63 8.58 25.34
C LYS A 36 7.07 8.28 24.95
N VAL A 37 7.36 8.28 23.66
CA VAL A 37 8.73 8.20 23.13
C VAL A 37 9.57 9.37 23.66
N ALA A 38 9.06 10.60 23.56
CA ALA A 38 9.77 11.78 24.03
C ALA A 38 9.98 11.75 25.56
N GLU A 39 9.07 11.16 26.32
CA GLU A 39 9.27 10.87 27.75
C GLU A 39 10.47 9.95 27.97
N PHE A 40 10.51 8.78 27.31
CA PHE A 40 11.63 7.84 27.42
C PHE A 40 12.96 8.47 27.00
N GLU A 41 12.99 9.23 25.90
CA GLU A 41 14.20 9.89 25.41
C GLU A 41 14.72 10.95 26.40
N ARG A 42 13.84 11.69 27.09
CA ARG A 42 14.23 12.64 28.16
C ARG A 42 14.82 11.93 29.38
N ASP A 43 14.35 10.72 29.66
CA ASP A 43 14.84 9.90 30.77
C ASP A 43 16.08 9.05 30.37
N HIS A 44 16.62 9.26 29.15
CA HIS A 44 17.73 8.49 28.58
C HIS A 44 17.44 6.98 28.47
N ASP A 45 16.16 6.61 28.33
CA ASP A 45 15.69 5.24 28.15
C ASP A 45 15.48 4.91 26.66
N ASP A 46 16.58 4.91 25.91
CA ASP A 46 16.57 4.63 24.46
C ASP A 46 16.00 3.24 24.15
N TYR A 47 16.18 2.28 25.07
CA TYR A 47 15.66 0.93 24.91
C TYR A 47 14.14 0.92 24.84
N ASN A 48 13.45 1.53 25.80
CA ASN A 48 11.98 1.57 25.79
C ASN A 48 11.43 2.48 24.70
N ALA A 49 12.14 3.56 24.34
CA ALA A 49 11.76 4.38 23.18
C ALA A 49 11.77 3.56 21.87
N ILE A 50 12.83 2.79 21.63
CA ILE A 50 12.94 1.91 20.45
C ILE A 50 11.93 0.77 20.54
N MET A 51 11.77 0.14 21.71
CA MET A 51 10.85 -0.97 21.92
C MET A 51 9.41 -0.55 21.66
N LEU A 52 8.98 0.62 22.14
CA LEU A 52 7.64 1.14 21.89
C LEU A 52 7.40 1.36 20.39
N LYS A 53 8.35 2.00 19.69
CA LYS A 53 8.27 2.20 18.23
C LYS A 53 8.16 0.85 17.49
N ALA A 54 8.98 -0.13 17.87
CA ALA A 54 8.98 -1.45 17.27
C ALA A 54 7.66 -2.21 17.53
N LEU A 55 7.12 -2.16 18.75
CA LEU A 55 5.83 -2.78 19.07
C LEU A 55 4.69 -2.12 18.31
N ALA A 56 4.64 -0.79 18.22
CA ALA A 56 3.62 -0.08 17.46
C ALA A 56 3.65 -0.50 15.97
N ASP A 57 4.83 -0.59 15.38
CA ASP A 57 5.00 -1.07 14.01
C ASP A 57 4.49 -2.50 13.80
N ARG A 58 4.86 -3.44 14.70
CA ARG A 58 4.35 -4.81 14.65
C ARG A 58 2.84 -4.90 14.83
N LEU A 59 2.25 -4.05 15.68
CA LEU A 59 0.80 -3.97 15.87
C LEU A 59 0.08 -3.39 14.66
N ALA A 60 0.67 -2.42 13.95
CA ALA A 60 0.10 -1.88 12.73
C ALA A 60 0.03 -2.94 11.62
N GLU A 61 1.09 -3.73 11.45
CA GLU A 61 1.13 -4.85 10.50
C GLU A 61 0.15 -5.97 10.90
N ALA A 62 0.10 -6.33 12.19
CA ALA A 62 -0.85 -7.32 12.69
C ALA A 62 -2.31 -6.88 12.47
N LEU A 63 -2.60 -5.58 12.62
CA LEU A 63 -3.92 -5.02 12.35
C LEU A 63 -4.24 -5.04 10.84
N ALA A 64 -3.26 -4.79 9.97
CA ALA A 64 -3.44 -4.92 8.52
C ALA A 64 -3.78 -6.36 8.12
N GLU A 65 -3.09 -7.36 8.70
CA GLU A 65 -3.39 -8.78 8.48
C GLU A 65 -4.79 -9.14 8.98
N ARG A 66 -5.13 -8.72 10.21
CA ARG A 66 -6.43 -9.00 10.82
C ARG A 66 -7.57 -8.34 10.05
N MET A 67 -7.38 -7.11 9.58
CA MET A 67 -8.38 -6.44 8.74
C MET A 67 -8.54 -7.13 7.40
N HIS A 68 -7.45 -7.58 6.78
CA HIS A 68 -7.54 -8.34 5.54
C HIS A 68 -8.31 -9.66 5.75
N GLU A 69 -8.02 -10.41 6.82
CA GLU A 69 -8.77 -11.62 7.19
C GLU A 69 -10.27 -11.34 7.35
N ARG A 70 -10.64 -10.28 8.07
CA ARG A 70 -12.05 -9.89 8.23
C ARG A 70 -12.69 -9.46 6.90
N VAL A 71 -11.95 -8.84 6.00
CA VAL A 71 -12.46 -8.52 4.66
C VAL A 71 -12.77 -9.80 3.89
N ARG A 72 -11.87 -10.79 3.91
CA ARG A 72 -12.08 -12.08 3.24
C ARG A 72 -13.27 -12.84 3.80
N LYS A 73 -13.46 -12.81 5.13
CA LYS A 73 -14.47 -13.61 5.85
C LYS A 73 -15.82 -12.92 6.02
N GLU A 74 -15.82 -11.61 6.30
CA GLU A 74 -17.01 -10.89 6.80
C GLU A 74 -17.45 -9.77 5.84
N PHE A 75 -16.55 -8.87 5.42
CA PHE A 75 -16.96 -7.66 4.71
C PHE A 75 -17.14 -7.86 3.21
N TRP A 76 -16.19 -8.55 2.57
CA TRP A 76 -16.29 -9.00 1.17
C TRP A 76 -16.75 -10.46 1.10
N ALA A 77 -16.42 -11.25 2.13
CA ALA A 77 -17.00 -12.57 2.37
C ALA A 77 -16.85 -13.58 1.21
N TYR A 78 -15.74 -13.50 0.46
CA TYR A 78 -15.42 -14.46 -0.59
C TYR A 78 -14.71 -15.72 -0.07
N MET A 79 -14.26 -15.72 1.19
CA MET A 79 -13.75 -16.91 1.91
C MET A 79 -14.32 -16.98 3.34
N PRO A 80 -15.64 -17.16 3.53
CA PRO A 80 -16.26 -17.10 4.86
C PRO A 80 -15.77 -18.20 5.82
N ASP A 81 -15.48 -19.39 5.28
CA ASP A 81 -15.08 -20.57 6.05
C ASP A 81 -13.56 -20.71 6.23
N GLU A 82 -12.78 -19.67 5.90
CA GLU A 82 -11.33 -19.67 6.06
C GLU A 82 -10.91 -19.90 7.53
N ASN A 83 -9.97 -20.81 7.75
CA ASN A 83 -9.46 -21.17 9.07
C ASN A 83 -7.93 -21.39 9.05
N PHE A 84 -7.19 -20.40 8.56
CA PHE A 84 -5.73 -20.43 8.47
C PHE A 84 -5.06 -20.18 9.83
N THR A 85 -3.92 -20.82 10.04
CA THR A 85 -3.03 -20.49 11.17
C THR A 85 -2.29 -19.17 10.91
N ASN A 86 -1.69 -18.57 11.94
CA ASN A 86 -0.85 -17.38 11.72
C ASN A 86 0.31 -17.64 10.76
N GLU A 87 0.87 -18.85 10.75
CA GLU A 87 1.93 -19.22 9.80
C GLU A 87 1.41 -19.31 8.37
N ASP A 88 0.19 -19.81 8.17
CA ASP A 88 -0.47 -19.80 6.86
C ASP A 88 -0.76 -18.37 6.38
N LEU A 89 -1.14 -17.46 7.29
CA LEU A 89 -1.36 -16.05 6.96
C LEU A 89 -0.06 -15.35 6.55
N ILE A 90 1.04 -15.58 7.28
CA ILE A 90 2.38 -15.06 6.93
C ILE A 90 2.84 -15.60 5.57
N ASN A 91 2.53 -16.86 5.26
CA ASN A 91 2.82 -17.49 3.97
C ASN A 91 1.80 -17.12 2.86
N GLU A 92 0.88 -16.20 3.13
CA GLU A 92 -0.13 -15.71 2.19
C GLU A 92 -0.94 -16.83 1.52
N ARG A 93 -1.32 -17.86 2.29
CA ARG A 93 -2.03 -19.06 1.78
C ARG A 93 -3.50 -18.81 1.38
N TYR A 94 -4.01 -17.60 1.58
CA TYR A 94 -5.37 -17.19 1.24
C TYR A 94 -5.50 -16.70 -0.21
N GLN A 95 -6.75 -16.62 -0.68
CA GLN A 95 -7.10 -15.97 -1.93
C GLN A 95 -7.02 -14.44 -1.77
N GLY A 96 -6.54 -13.75 -2.81
CA GLY A 96 -6.51 -12.29 -2.87
C GLY A 96 -5.22 -11.65 -2.33
N ILE A 97 -5.04 -10.36 -2.58
CA ILE A 97 -3.84 -9.59 -2.20
C ILE A 97 -4.22 -8.22 -1.64
N ARG A 98 -3.29 -7.60 -0.89
CA ARG A 98 -3.47 -6.26 -0.29
C ARG A 98 -2.38 -5.24 -0.67
N PRO A 99 -2.13 -4.97 -1.97
CA PRO A 99 -0.98 -4.17 -2.40
C PRO A 99 -1.02 -2.74 -1.84
N ALA A 100 0.12 -2.30 -1.31
CA ALA A 100 0.30 -1.00 -0.69
C ALA A 100 1.11 -0.06 -1.61
N PRO A 101 0.63 1.19 -1.87
CA PRO A 101 1.37 2.16 -2.68
C PRO A 101 2.80 2.40 -2.17
N GLY A 102 3.78 2.28 -3.08
CA GLY A 102 5.21 2.33 -2.80
C GLY A 102 5.90 0.97 -2.89
N TYR A 103 5.15 -0.13 -2.85
CA TYR A 103 5.70 -1.48 -3.07
C TYR A 103 5.89 -1.77 -4.57
N PRO A 104 6.72 -2.76 -4.94
CA PRO A 104 7.06 -3.04 -6.34
C PRO A 104 5.89 -3.25 -7.31
N ALA A 105 4.73 -3.71 -6.81
CA ALA A 105 3.51 -3.92 -7.62
C ALA A 105 2.74 -2.62 -7.91
N CYS A 106 2.93 -1.59 -7.10
CA CYS A 106 2.32 -0.27 -7.26
C CYS A 106 3.24 0.82 -6.65
N PRO A 107 4.38 1.11 -7.30
CA PRO A 107 5.43 1.92 -6.69
C PRO A 107 5.08 3.41 -6.57
N ASP A 108 4.01 3.88 -7.21
CA ASP A 108 3.59 5.27 -7.11
C ASP A 108 3.03 5.58 -5.72
N HIS A 109 3.76 6.41 -4.96
CA HIS A 109 3.30 6.88 -3.66
C HIS A 109 2.09 7.81 -3.75
N THR A 110 1.85 8.48 -4.89
CA THR A 110 0.74 9.44 -5.03
C THR A 110 -0.64 8.81 -4.93
N GLU A 111 -0.77 7.51 -5.17
CA GLU A 111 -2.02 6.78 -4.97
C GLU A 111 -2.49 6.71 -3.51
N LYS A 112 -1.64 7.03 -2.52
CA LYS A 112 -2.12 7.23 -1.14
C LYS A 112 -3.14 8.35 -1.05
N THR A 113 -3.03 9.39 -1.87
CA THR A 113 -4.03 10.48 -1.89
C THR A 113 -5.42 9.97 -2.30
N THR A 114 -5.48 8.98 -3.20
CA THR A 114 -6.72 8.30 -3.58
C THR A 114 -7.30 7.53 -2.40
N LEU A 115 -6.48 6.74 -1.69
CA LEU A 115 -6.89 6.01 -0.48
C LEU A 115 -7.46 6.97 0.57
N TRP A 116 -6.78 8.09 0.82
CA TRP A 116 -7.21 9.09 1.79
C TRP A 116 -8.55 9.72 1.44
N ARG A 117 -8.78 10.03 0.16
CA ARG A 117 -10.05 10.57 -0.31
C ARG A 117 -11.19 9.56 -0.16
N LEU A 118 -10.93 8.28 -0.40
CA LEU A 118 -11.95 7.22 -0.32
C LEU A 118 -12.32 6.87 1.13
N LEU A 119 -11.33 6.84 2.03
CA LEU A 119 -11.48 6.35 3.40
C LEU A 119 -11.67 7.47 4.43
N ASP A 120 -11.43 8.72 4.04
CA ASP A 120 -11.32 9.86 4.96
C ASP A 120 -10.37 9.56 6.14
N ALA A 121 -9.21 8.97 5.83
CA ALA A 121 -8.31 8.35 6.80
C ALA A 121 -7.78 9.32 7.89
N ASN A 122 -7.74 10.62 7.59
CA ASN A 122 -7.45 11.65 8.60
C ASN A 122 -8.46 11.63 9.75
N ASN A 123 -9.75 11.56 9.42
CA ASN A 123 -10.82 11.68 10.41
C ASN A 123 -11.22 10.31 10.98
N THR A 124 -11.20 9.27 10.15
CA THR A 124 -11.66 7.93 10.55
C THR A 124 -10.60 7.10 11.27
N ALA A 125 -9.32 7.31 10.94
CA ALA A 125 -8.19 6.56 11.49
C ALA A 125 -7.12 7.44 12.16
N GLY A 126 -7.22 8.77 12.09
CA GLY A 126 -6.23 9.68 12.68
C GLY A 126 -4.87 9.65 11.97
N ILE A 127 -4.82 9.20 10.70
CA ILE A 127 -3.57 9.06 9.94
C ILE A 127 -3.50 10.18 8.92
N THR A 128 -2.43 10.98 8.94
CA THR A 128 -2.19 12.07 7.99
C THR A 128 -1.08 11.72 7.00
N LEU A 129 -1.01 12.43 5.88
CA LEU A 129 0.07 12.32 4.90
C LEU A 129 0.98 13.56 4.96
N THR A 130 2.29 13.34 4.95
CA THR A 130 3.29 14.40 4.77
C THR A 130 3.32 14.87 3.31
N GLU A 131 4.08 15.93 3.01
CA GLU A 131 4.32 16.40 1.63
C GLU A 131 4.96 15.33 0.73
N SER A 132 5.76 14.43 1.31
CA SER A 132 6.37 13.28 0.62
C SER A 132 5.46 12.04 0.61
N LEU A 133 4.24 12.16 1.12
CA LEU A 133 3.25 11.07 1.22
C LEU A 133 3.70 9.92 2.12
N ALA A 134 4.51 10.22 3.13
CA ALA A 134 4.69 9.34 4.27
C ALA A 134 3.48 9.44 5.20
N MET A 135 3.13 8.35 5.89
CA MET A 135 2.01 8.31 6.82
C MET A 135 2.46 8.72 8.22
N VAL A 136 1.62 9.48 8.92
CA VAL A 136 1.81 9.88 10.33
C VAL A 136 0.54 9.55 11.11
N PRO A 137 0.59 8.72 12.16
CA PRO A 137 1.78 8.08 12.75
C PRO A 137 2.51 7.12 11.80
N THR A 138 3.81 6.91 12.01
CA THR A 138 4.64 6.07 11.13
C THR A 138 4.33 4.58 11.24
N ALA A 139 3.88 4.13 12.42
CA ALA A 139 3.33 2.79 12.63
C ALA A 139 1.92 2.69 12.00
N ALA A 140 1.88 2.68 10.67
CA ALA A 140 0.66 2.67 9.88
C ALA A 140 0.86 1.89 8.58
N VAL A 141 -0.23 1.29 8.10
CA VAL A 141 -0.27 0.55 6.83
C VAL A 141 -1.52 0.99 6.05
N SER A 142 -1.38 1.22 4.76
CA SER A 142 -2.51 1.49 3.87
C SER A 142 -2.34 0.81 2.53
N GLY A 143 -3.45 0.44 1.89
CA GLY A 143 -3.41 -0.27 0.63
C GLY A 143 -4.78 -0.60 0.08
N TRP A 144 -4.77 -1.41 -0.97
CA TRP A 144 -5.94 -1.89 -1.67
C TRP A 144 -6.29 -3.32 -1.25
N TYR A 145 -7.46 -3.81 -1.61
CA TYR A 145 -7.81 -5.24 -1.59
C TYR A 145 -8.25 -5.70 -2.97
N PHE A 146 -7.70 -6.81 -3.42
CA PHE A 146 -8.11 -7.51 -4.65
C PHE A 146 -8.54 -8.93 -4.28
N ALA A 147 -9.72 -9.36 -4.75
CA ALA A 147 -10.27 -10.67 -4.45
C ALA A 147 -10.02 -11.73 -5.54
N HIS A 148 -9.57 -11.33 -6.74
CA HIS A 148 -9.40 -12.25 -7.86
C HIS A 148 -8.45 -13.40 -7.49
N PRO A 149 -8.79 -14.67 -7.78
CA PRO A 149 -8.04 -15.82 -7.30
C PRO A 149 -6.62 -15.93 -7.86
N GLU A 150 -6.36 -15.34 -9.02
CA GLU A 150 -5.03 -15.30 -9.63
C GLU A 150 -4.23 -14.03 -9.29
N ALA A 151 -4.80 -13.13 -8.48
CA ALA A 151 -4.12 -11.91 -8.07
C ALA A 151 -2.86 -12.26 -7.26
N ARG A 152 -1.75 -11.62 -7.60
CA ARG A 152 -0.43 -11.90 -7.02
C ARG A 152 0.44 -10.65 -7.05
N TYR A 153 1.41 -10.57 -6.15
CA TYR A 153 2.43 -9.54 -6.22
C TYR A 153 3.40 -9.80 -7.37
N PHE A 154 3.77 -8.73 -8.05
CA PHE A 154 4.79 -8.71 -9.09
C PHE A 154 5.51 -7.37 -9.06
N GLY A 155 6.73 -7.28 -9.59
CA GLY A 155 7.37 -5.99 -9.82
C GLY A 155 6.98 -5.45 -11.19
N ILE A 156 6.63 -4.17 -11.28
CA ILE A 156 6.32 -3.54 -12.59
C ILE A 156 7.53 -3.43 -13.52
N GLY A 157 8.75 -3.67 -12.99
CA GLY A 157 9.98 -3.55 -13.73
C GLY A 157 10.31 -2.10 -14.09
N LYS A 158 10.87 -1.90 -15.28
CA LYS A 158 11.20 -0.58 -15.81
C LYS A 158 10.14 -0.13 -16.80
N ILE A 159 9.66 1.11 -16.66
CA ILE A 159 8.70 1.74 -17.57
C ILE A 159 9.41 2.64 -18.58
N ASN A 160 8.89 2.67 -19.80
CA ASN A 160 9.40 3.53 -20.85
C ASN A 160 8.65 4.87 -20.89
N ARG A 161 9.20 5.80 -21.66
CA ARG A 161 8.70 7.19 -21.75
C ARG A 161 7.25 7.27 -22.24
N ASP A 162 6.86 6.43 -23.18
CA ASP A 162 5.49 6.35 -23.70
C ASP A 162 4.47 6.01 -22.61
N GLN A 163 4.76 5.01 -21.77
CA GLN A 163 3.92 4.66 -20.63
C GLN A 163 3.88 5.79 -19.60
N LEU A 164 5.02 6.45 -19.35
CA LEU A 164 5.09 7.57 -18.41
C LEU A 164 4.25 8.77 -18.89
N GLU A 165 4.36 9.15 -20.16
CA GLU A 165 3.60 10.25 -20.74
C GLU A 165 2.09 9.97 -20.68
N ASN A 166 1.67 8.74 -20.99
CA ASN A 166 0.27 8.33 -20.84
C ASN A 166 -0.19 8.37 -19.37
N TYR A 167 0.65 7.92 -18.45
CA TYR A 167 0.38 7.98 -17.01
C TYR A 167 0.23 9.42 -16.50
N ALA A 168 1.15 10.31 -16.89
CA ALA A 168 1.12 11.72 -16.53
C ALA A 168 -0.19 12.37 -16.99
N GLN A 169 -0.62 12.09 -18.23
CA GLN A 169 -1.89 12.57 -18.76
C GLN A 169 -3.09 12.09 -17.91
N ARG A 170 -3.14 10.80 -17.56
CA ARG A 170 -4.22 10.22 -16.75
C ARG A 170 -4.29 10.79 -15.34
N LYS A 171 -3.14 11.16 -14.76
CA LYS A 171 -3.02 11.80 -13.44
C LYS A 171 -3.23 13.30 -13.46
N GLY A 172 -3.21 13.93 -14.65
CA GLY A 172 -3.17 15.39 -14.77
C GLY A 172 -1.84 15.99 -14.31
N PHE A 173 -0.76 15.23 -14.37
CA PHE A 173 0.60 15.66 -14.01
C PHE A 173 1.35 16.20 -15.22
N SER A 174 2.37 17.03 -14.97
CA SER A 174 3.42 17.23 -15.97
C SER A 174 4.27 15.96 -16.10
N VAL A 175 4.94 15.78 -17.25
CA VAL A 175 5.88 14.67 -17.44
C VAL A 175 7.00 14.71 -16.39
N ALA A 176 7.50 15.90 -16.07
CA ALA A 176 8.54 16.09 -15.05
C ALA A 176 8.07 15.67 -13.64
N ASP A 177 6.82 15.95 -13.26
CA ASP A 177 6.27 15.49 -12.00
C ASP A 177 6.15 13.96 -11.96
N ALA A 178 5.72 13.35 -13.06
CA ALA A 178 5.65 11.90 -13.17
C ALA A 178 7.05 11.26 -13.09
N GLU A 179 8.07 11.84 -13.74
CA GLU A 179 9.47 11.41 -13.65
C GLU A 179 10.00 11.50 -12.21
N ARG A 180 9.64 12.56 -11.48
CA ARG A 180 10.01 12.72 -10.07
C ARG A 180 9.42 11.62 -9.19
N TRP A 181 8.13 11.31 -9.32
CA TRP A 181 7.47 10.31 -8.48
C TRP A 181 7.82 8.87 -8.85
N LEU A 182 8.04 8.60 -10.14
CA LEU A 182 8.34 7.25 -10.67
C LEU A 182 9.82 7.04 -10.99
N GLY A 183 10.70 7.93 -10.57
CA GLY A 183 12.15 7.89 -10.82
C GLY A 183 12.78 6.50 -10.70
N PRO A 184 12.57 5.77 -9.58
CA PRO A 184 13.10 4.41 -9.40
C PRO A 184 12.63 3.40 -10.46
N SER A 185 11.46 3.62 -11.06
CA SER A 185 10.84 2.76 -12.07
C SER A 185 11.20 3.15 -13.50
N LEU A 186 11.86 4.28 -13.77
CA LEU A 186 12.22 4.70 -15.13
C LEU A 186 13.24 3.74 -15.78
N GLY A 187 12.95 3.33 -17.00
CA GLY A 187 13.82 2.55 -17.90
C GLY A 187 14.73 3.39 -18.78
N TYR A 188 14.69 4.71 -18.62
CA TYR A 188 15.48 5.69 -19.35
C TYR A 188 16.00 6.77 -18.39
N ASP A 189 16.93 7.58 -18.87
CA ASP A 189 17.51 8.70 -18.13
C ASP A 189 16.74 9.98 -18.51
N PRO A 190 15.97 10.59 -17.59
CA PRO A 190 15.17 11.79 -17.88
C PRO A 190 16.05 13.03 -18.16
N ASP A 191 17.29 13.05 -17.68
CA ASP A 191 18.23 14.16 -17.87
C ASP A 191 19.00 14.08 -19.20
N LYS A 192 19.00 12.91 -19.85
CA LYS A 192 19.56 12.76 -21.19
C LYS A 192 18.61 13.35 -22.22
N LYS A 193 18.90 14.58 -22.64
CA LYS A 193 18.35 15.16 -23.87
C LYS A 193 18.70 14.24 -25.05
N SER A 194 17.68 13.60 -25.62
CA SER A 194 17.71 12.98 -26.94
C SER A 194 17.94 14.02 -28.02
#